data_AF-A0A7J7K1H5-F1
#
_entry.id   AF-A0A7J7K1H5-F1
#
_cell.length_a   1.000
_cell.length_b   1.000
_cell.length_c   1.000
_cell.angle_alpha   90.00
_cell.angle_beta   90.00
_cell.angle_gamma   90.00
#
_symmetry.space_group_name_H-M   'P 1'
#
loop_
_entity.id
_entity.type
_entity.pdbx_description
1 polymer ?
#
loop_
_entity_poly.entity_id
_entity_poly.type
_entity_poly.pdbx_seq_one_letter_code
_entity_poly.pdbx_strand_id
1 'polypeptide(L)'
;MIFCRYILIMVKPKAKRVTARQRVERNAEKPVVHTKNDDVATIVSTAKSTPWDVRSSVFKNLEVGSAIIKDRLEDFDDLDAKTVITSKSFRGLNIRKKDKRRIKQHLFKQKINMLKEAKEMLKAKKKREKTVVTGDMKPMADSLPTVLPSVEQYIINNSTHKHSKLPSDKRNTTTQRSRRKQQMNDVNIFHQVLQHPEYVKSPSTTIQEHLHNRLILEAQTN
;
A
#
# COMPACT_ATOMS: atom_id res chain seq x y z
N MET A 1 22.49 15.08 -60.38
CA MET A 1 22.54 16.25 -59.48
C MET A 1 21.60 16.00 -58.31
N ILE A 2 22.16 15.85 -57.12
CA ILE A 2 21.50 15.35 -55.91
C ILE A 2 20.84 16.53 -55.18
N PHE A 3 19.52 16.54 -55.05
CA PHE A 3 18.81 17.50 -54.20
C PHE A 3 18.72 16.95 -52.77
N CYS A 4 19.60 17.42 -51.91
CA CYS A 4 19.55 17.15 -50.46
C CYS A 4 18.64 18.19 -49.80
N ARG A 5 17.39 17.82 -49.52
CA ARG A 5 16.44 18.63 -48.73
C ARG A 5 16.71 18.40 -47.23
N TYR A 6 17.44 19.30 -46.60
CA TYR A 6 17.53 19.37 -45.14
C TYR A 6 16.24 20.02 -44.59
N ILE A 7 15.46 19.26 -43.81
CA ILE A 7 14.35 19.78 -43.01
C ILE A 7 14.91 20.10 -41.62
N LEU A 8 14.99 21.40 -41.31
CA LEU A 8 15.38 21.93 -40.01
C LEU A 8 14.18 21.87 -39.06
N ILE A 9 14.12 20.88 -38.17
CA ILE A 9 13.09 20.80 -37.13
C ILE A 9 13.53 21.64 -35.92
N MET A 10 12.97 22.84 -35.78
CA MET A 10 13.11 23.66 -34.56
C MET A 10 12.33 23.03 -33.40
N VAL A 11 13.04 22.58 -32.36
CA VAL A 11 12.47 22.15 -31.08
C VAL A 11 12.35 23.36 -30.15
N LYS A 12 11.13 23.83 -29.89
CA LYS A 12 10.86 24.90 -28.91
C LYS A 12 11.00 24.37 -27.46
N PRO A 13 11.69 25.08 -26.55
CA PRO A 13 11.83 24.65 -25.16
C PRO A 13 10.54 24.91 -24.35
N LYS A 14 10.13 23.91 -23.55
CA LYS A 14 8.97 24.00 -22.63
C LYS A 14 9.33 24.80 -21.38
N ALA A 15 8.59 25.89 -21.14
CA ALA A 15 8.68 26.68 -19.91
C ALA A 15 8.14 25.90 -18.70
N LYS A 16 8.87 25.93 -17.58
CA LYS A 16 8.48 25.29 -16.30
C LYS A 16 7.61 26.27 -15.50
N ARG A 17 6.32 25.95 -15.32
CA ARG A 17 5.45 26.64 -14.36
C ARG A 17 5.79 26.18 -12.95
N VAL A 18 6.25 27.09 -12.10
CA VAL A 18 6.39 26.90 -10.65
C VAL A 18 5.08 27.32 -10.00
N THR A 19 4.33 26.38 -9.44
CA THR A 19 3.15 26.69 -8.61
C THR A 19 3.55 26.68 -7.14
N ALA A 20 3.49 27.86 -6.52
CA ALA A 20 3.67 28.02 -5.08
C ALA A 20 2.50 27.36 -4.34
N ARG A 21 2.79 26.43 -3.43
CA ARG A 21 1.80 25.83 -2.53
C ARG A 21 1.74 26.66 -1.26
N GLN A 22 0.62 27.35 -1.02
CA GLN A 22 0.32 27.95 0.27
C GLN A 22 0.13 26.85 1.32
N ARG A 23 0.89 26.97 2.41
CA ARG A 23 0.84 26.10 3.59
C ARG A 23 -0.27 26.64 4.49
N VAL A 24 -1.39 25.93 4.57
CA VAL A 24 -2.45 26.21 5.55
C VAL A 24 -2.04 25.54 6.86
N GLU A 25 -1.68 26.35 7.85
CA GLU A 25 -1.41 25.86 9.20
C GLU A 25 -2.75 25.60 9.91
N ARG A 26 -2.93 24.37 10.41
CA ARG A 26 -4.08 24.00 11.24
C ARG A 26 -3.63 24.08 12.69
N ASN A 27 -4.04 25.14 13.39
CA ASN A 27 -4.05 25.16 14.85
C ASN A 27 -5.16 24.24 15.34
N ALA A 28 -4.77 23.17 16.04
CA ALA A 28 -5.68 22.29 16.77
C ALA A 28 -5.39 22.47 18.25
N GLU A 29 -6.21 23.28 18.92
CA GLU A 29 -6.27 23.31 20.38
C GLU A 29 -6.86 21.98 20.85
N LYS A 30 -6.13 21.29 21.74
CA LYS A 30 -6.61 20.05 22.38
C LYS A 30 -7.52 20.43 23.55
N PRO A 31 -8.70 19.81 23.71
CA PRO A 31 -9.52 20.03 24.89
C PRO A 31 -8.85 19.37 26.12
N VAL A 32 -8.64 20.18 27.15
CA VAL A 32 -8.22 19.79 28.50
C VAL A 32 -9.45 19.24 29.22
N VAL A 33 -9.45 17.95 29.55
CA VAL A 33 -10.43 17.37 30.47
C VAL A 33 -9.82 17.41 31.87
N HIS A 34 -10.38 18.26 32.73
CA HIS A 34 -10.17 18.22 34.17
C HIS A 34 -11.14 17.23 34.79
N THR A 35 -10.62 16.29 35.56
CA THR A 35 -11.39 15.58 36.59
C THR A 35 -10.62 15.73 37.89
N LYS A 36 -11.15 16.58 38.77
CA LYS A 36 -10.83 16.60 40.20
C LYS A 36 -11.36 15.31 40.82
N ASN A 37 -10.63 14.76 41.77
CA ASN A 37 -11.15 14.06 42.95
C ASN A 37 -9.96 13.80 43.90
N ASP A 38 -9.88 14.68 44.90
CA ASP A 38 -9.35 14.42 46.24
C ASP A 38 -10.31 13.37 46.90
N ASP A 39 -9.99 12.46 47.82
CA ASP A 39 -9.02 12.35 48.91
C ASP A 39 -8.85 10.84 49.27
N VAL A 40 -7.64 10.35 49.57
CA VAL A 40 -7.39 9.44 50.71
C VAL A 40 -5.91 9.60 51.14
N ALA A 41 -5.78 10.09 52.36
CA ALA A 41 -4.64 10.16 53.26
C ALA A 41 -3.37 9.33 52.94
N THR A 42 -2.26 10.07 52.86
CA THR A 42 -1.03 9.90 53.66
C THR A 42 -0.63 8.48 54.07
N ILE A 43 0.29 7.89 53.31
CA ILE A 43 1.43 7.14 53.87
C ILE A 43 2.69 7.68 53.20
N VAL A 44 3.32 8.65 53.86
CA VAL A 44 4.71 9.00 53.59
C VAL A 44 5.56 7.82 54.10
N SER A 45 6.07 7.02 53.17
CA SER A 45 7.28 6.24 53.42
C SER A 45 8.32 6.68 52.40
N THR A 46 9.30 7.37 52.93
CA THR A 46 10.55 7.75 52.28
C THR A 46 11.29 6.50 51.80
N ALA A 47 11.26 6.24 50.50
CA ALA A 47 12.29 5.47 49.83
C ALA A 47 12.64 6.18 48.52
N LYS A 48 13.80 6.87 48.52
CA LYS A 48 14.47 7.28 47.29
C LYS A 48 14.73 6.02 46.48
N SER A 49 13.87 5.71 45.51
CA SER A 49 14.13 4.66 44.54
C SER A 49 15.17 5.17 43.56
N THR A 50 16.36 4.61 43.67
CA THR A 50 17.41 4.75 42.67
C THR A 50 16.86 4.28 41.32
N PRO A 51 17.06 5.06 40.24
CA PRO A 51 16.80 4.56 38.89
C PRO A 51 17.67 3.31 38.68
N TRP A 52 17.08 2.24 38.13
CA TRP A 52 17.71 0.97 37.74
C TRP A 52 18.46 0.20 38.85
N ASP A 53 17.71 -0.37 39.82
CA ASP A 53 18.24 -1.50 40.58
C ASP A 53 18.33 -2.75 39.69
N VAL A 54 19.54 -3.03 39.19
CA VAL A 54 19.88 -4.21 38.39
C VAL A 54 19.91 -5.47 39.27
N ARG A 55 19.66 -5.42 40.59
CA ARG A 55 19.78 -6.59 41.48
C ARG A 55 18.57 -7.52 41.51
N SER A 56 17.42 -7.16 40.95
CA SER A 56 16.32 -8.11 40.68
C SER A 56 16.45 -8.71 39.28
N SER A 57 17.67 -9.07 38.88
CA SER A 57 17.93 -9.62 37.56
C SER A 57 17.46 -11.08 37.50
N VAL A 58 16.25 -11.26 36.96
CA VAL A 58 15.71 -12.54 36.45
C VAL A 58 16.72 -13.31 35.57
N PHE A 59 17.76 -12.62 35.09
CA PHE A 59 18.83 -13.13 34.23
C PHE A 59 20.21 -13.27 34.92
N LYS A 60 20.31 -13.21 36.25
CA LYS A 60 21.61 -13.34 36.96
C LYS A 60 22.40 -14.61 36.62
N ASN A 61 21.69 -15.67 36.24
CA ASN A 61 22.28 -16.96 35.91
C ASN A 61 22.45 -17.17 34.40
N LEU A 62 22.20 -16.14 33.58
CA LEU A 62 22.36 -16.21 32.15
C LEU A 62 23.75 -15.69 31.77
N GLU A 63 24.74 -16.58 31.78
CA GLU A 63 26.07 -16.32 31.25
C GLU A 63 26.01 -16.32 29.71
N VAL A 64 25.59 -15.18 29.13
CA VAL A 64 25.70 -15.01 27.68
C VAL A 64 27.18 -14.73 27.36
N GLY A 65 27.95 -15.80 27.18
CA GLY A 65 29.34 -15.72 26.77
C GLY A 65 29.47 -14.90 25.48
N SER A 66 30.39 -13.93 25.45
CA SER A 66 30.61 -13.10 24.25
C SER A 66 30.98 -13.93 23.01
N ALA A 67 31.50 -15.14 23.20
CA ALA A 67 31.74 -16.13 22.15
C ALA A 67 30.43 -16.65 21.53
N ILE A 68 29.42 -16.99 22.34
CA ILE A 68 28.11 -17.49 21.86
C ILE A 68 27.39 -16.43 21.00
N ILE A 69 27.55 -15.15 21.35
CA ILE A 69 26.97 -14.04 20.57
C ILE A 69 27.71 -13.87 19.23
N LYS A 70 29.03 -14.10 19.21
CA LYS A 70 29.86 -14.00 18.01
C LYS A 70 29.65 -15.18 17.07
N ASP A 71 29.51 -16.40 17.58
CA ASP A 71 29.26 -17.58 16.75
C ASP A 71 27.91 -17.53 16.01
N ARG A 72 26.93 -16.79 16.54
CA ARG A 72 25.63 -16.55 15.88
C ARG A 72 25.65 -15.40 14.87
N LEU A 73 26.72 -14.61 14.89
CA LEU A 73 27.03 -13.59 13.91
C LEU A 73 28.17 -14.16 13.08
N GLU A 74 27.85 -15.01 12.10
CA GLU A 74 28.76 -15.18 10.98
C GLU A 74 29.21 -13.78 10.54
N ASP A 75 30.52 -13.61 10.32
CA ASP A 75 31.11 -12.35 9.89
C ASP A 75 30.54 -12.00 8.50
N PHE A 76 29.32 -11.49 8.47
CA PHE A 76 28.70 -10.88 7.32
C PHE A 76 29.42 -9.53 7.13
N ASP A 77 30.65 -9.60 6.64
CA ASP A 77 31.36 -8.50 5.99
C ASP A 77 30.64 -8.03 4.73
N ASP A 78 29.67 -8.82 4.28
CA ASP A 78 28.69 -8.41 3.29
C ASP A 78 27.86 -7.22 3.81
N LEU A 79 27.96 -6.12 3.06
CA LEU A 79 27.19 -4.88 3.24
C LEU A 79 25.67 -5.10 3.39
N ASP A 80 25.16 -6.30 3.15
CA ASP A 80 23.75 -6.69 3.13
C ASP A 80 23.17 -7.16 4.49
N ALA A 81 23.97 -7.51 5.49
CA ALA A 81 23.44 -7.85 6.83
C ALA A 81 23.09 -6.60 7.67
N LYS A 82 23.71 -5.45 7.37
CA LYS A 82 23.45 -4.18 8.05
C LYS A 82 22.34 -3.44 7.30
N THR A 83 21.10 -3.67 7.72
CA THR A 83 19.87 -3.11 7.10
C THR A 83 19.79 -1.58 7.06
N VAL A 84 20.74 -0.87 7.68
CA VAL A 84 20.85 0.59 7.72
C VAL A 84 22.25 0.99 7.27
N ILE A 85 22.33 1.77 6.18
CA ILE A 85 23.58 2.40 5.73
C ILE A 85 23.99 3.46 6.77
N THR A 86 24.82 3.04 7.71
CA THR A 86 25.30 3.91 8.80
C THR A 86 26.40 4.83 8.31
N SER A 87 26.78 5.81 9.13
CA SER A 87 27.97 6.63 8.89
C SER A 87 29.25 5.78 8.77
N LYS A 88 29.27 4.57 9.34
CA LYS A 88 30.39 3.62 9.27
C LYS A 88 30.54 2.97 7.89
N SER A 89 29.44 2.77 7.15
CA SER A 89 29.45 2.14 5.82
C SER A 89 30.20 2.93 4.74
N PHE A 90 30.52 4.21 5.01
CA PHE A 90 31.32 5.05 4.11
C PHE A 90 32.57 5.62 4.80
N ARG A 91 33.00 5.06 5.94
CA ARG A 91 34.29 5.43 6.55
C ARG A 91 35.43 4.93 5.67
N GLY A 92 36.52 5.69 5.57
CA GLY A 92 37.66 5.38 4.71
C GLY A 92 37.47 5.71 3.22
N LEU A 93 36.23 5.80 2.73
CA LEU A 93 35.92 6.16 1.35
C LEU A 93 35.67 7.68 1.23
N ASN A 94 36.56 8.40 0.51
CA ASN A 94 36.42 9.84 0.23
C ASN A 94 35.34 10.10 -0.84
N ILE A 95 34.09 9.76 -0.53
CA ILE A 95 32.93 9.91 -1.42
C ILE A 95 32.24 11.25 -1.12
N ARG A 96 31.92 12.01 -2.17
CA ARG A 96 31.17 13.27 -2.04
C ARG A 96 29.78 13.02 -1.44
N LYS A 97 29.28 13.97 -0.66
CA LYS A 97 27.93 13.93 -0.04
C LYS A 97 26.81 13.59 -1.04
N LYS A 98 26.92 14.10 -2.28
CA LYS A 98 25.98 13.84 -3.38
C LYS A 98 25.91 12.36 -3.74
N ASP A 99 27.06 11.71 -3.84
CA ASP A 99 27.16 10.31 -4.26
C ASP A 99 26.77 9.37 -3.12
N LYS A 100 27.12 9.70 -1.87
CA LYS A 100 26.57 9.02 -0.68
C LYS A 100 25.04 9.03 -0.67
N ARG A 101 24.40 10.16 -1.03
CA ARG A 101 22.93 10.24 -1.12
C ARG A 101 22.37 9.37 -2.24
N ARG A 102 23.02 9.31 -3.41
CA ARG A 102 22.61 8.47 -4.54
C ARG A 102 22.70 6.99 -4.19
N ILE A 103 23.81 6.56 -3.59
CA ILE A 103 24.01 5.17 -3.15
C ILE A 103 22.94 4.78 -2.13
N LYS A 104 22.67 5.63 -1.13
CA LYS A 104 21.58 5.40 -0.17
C LYS A 104 20.22 5.25 -0.85
N GLN A 105 19.91 6.12 -1.81
CA GLN A 105 18.66 6.05 -2.55
C GLN A 105 18.57 4.78 -3.41
N HIS A 106 19.66 4.38 -4.06
CA HIS A 106 19.74 3.18 -4.87
C HIS A 106 19.48 1.93 -4.03
N LEU A 107 20.26 1.75 -2.95
CA LEU A 107 20.12 0.62 -2.04
C LEU A 107 18.73 0.56 -1.39
N PHE A 108 18.15 1.72 -1.04
CA PHE A 108 16.79 1.76 -0.53
C PHE A 108 15.76 1.29 -1.56
N LYS A 109 15.90 1.70 -2.82
CA LYS A 109 15.02 1.23 -3.91
C LYS A 109 15.20 -0.27 -4.16
N GLN A 110 16.44 -0.75 -4.19
CA GLN A 110 16.76 -2.17 -4.35
C GLN A 110 16.09 -3.00 -3.25
N LYS A 111 16.20 -2.58 -1.98
CA LYS A 111 15.51 -3.22 -0.84
C LYS A 111 14.00 -3.27 -1.02
N ILE A 112 13.37 -2.16 -1.44
CA ILE A 112 11.93 -2.14 -1.70
C ILE A 112 11.56 -3.13 -2.81
N ASN A 113 12.35 -3.20 -3.87
CA ASN A 113 12.10 -4.10 -4.99
C ASN A 113 12.23 -5.56 -4.57
N MET A 114 13.31 -5.93 -3.86
CA MET A 114 13.48 -7.29 -3.32
C MET A 114 12.29 -7.71 -2.43
N LEU A 115 11.80 -6.81 -1.57
CA LEU A 115 10.62 -7.10 -0.75
C LEU A 115 9.33 -7.27 -1.57
N LYS A 116 9.17 -6.51 -2.66
CA LYS A 116 8.02 -6.66 -3.56
C LYS A 116 8.11 -7.99 -4.30
N GLU A 117 9.27 -8.30 -4.87
CA GLU A 117 9.55 -9.54 -5.58
C GLU A 117 9.31 -10.75 -4.67
N ALA A 118 9.83 -10.75 -3.44
CA ALA A 118 9.58 -11.83 -2.48
C ALA A 118 8.08 -11.99 -2.17
N LYS A 119 7.34 -10.89 -1.99
CA LYS A 119 5.88 -10.94 -1.80
C LYS A 119 5.14 -11.46 -3.02
N GLU A 120 5.57 -11.10 -4.22
CA GLU A 120 5.00 -11.57 -5.47
C GLU A 120 5.30 -13.06 -5.70
N MET A 121 6.53 -13.50 -5.43
CA MET A 121 6.95 -14.90 -5.45
C MET A 121 6.08 -15.74 -4.50
N LEU A 122 5.85 -15.29 -3.27
CA LEU A 122 4.98 -15.98 -2.31
C LEU A 122 3.52 -16.06 -2.78
N LYS A 123 2.99 -14.97 -3.36
CA LYS A 123 1.64 -14.98 -3.93
C LYS A 123 1.53 -15.93 -5.12
N ALA A 124 2.55 -15.94 -5.99
CA ALA A 124 2.62 -16.85 -7.14
C ALA A 124 2.71 -18.31 -6.67
N LYS A 125 3.55 -18.59 -5.67
CA LYS A 125 3.68 -19.90 -5.03
C LYS A 125 2.33 -20.41 -4.52
N LYS A 126 1.62 -19.63 -3.70
CA LYS A 126 0.28 -19.98 -3.20
C LYS A 126 -0.73 -20.28 -4.32
N LYS A 127 -0.64 -19.59 -5.46
CA LYS A 127 -1.51 -19.85 -6.61
C LYS A 127 -1.17 -21.17 -7.29
N ARG A 128 0.12 -21.49 -7.44
CA ARG A 128 0.59 -22.75 -8.03
C ARG A 128 0.26 -23.93 -7.12
N GLU A 129 0.51 -23.80 -5.81
CA GLU A 129 0.13 -24.80 -4.79
C GLU A 129 -1.37 -25.14 -4.80
N LYS A 130 -2.23 -24.17 -5.16
CA LYS A 130 -3.69 -24.39 -5.26
C LYS A 130 -4.08 -25.26 -6.47
N THR A 131 -3.18 -25.52 -7.42
CA THR A 131 -3.52 -26.38 -8.58
C THR A 131 -3.69 -27.82 -8.11
N VAL A 132 -4.94 -28.32 -8.17
CA VAL A 132 -5.38 -29.57 -7.51
C VAL A 132 -4.61 -30.80 -8.00
N VAL A 133 -4.25 -30.83 -9.28
CA VAL A 133 -3.67 -32.03 -9.91
C VAL A 133 -2.15 -32.08 -9.80
N THR A 134 -1.46 -30.94 -9.69
CA THR A 134 0.01 -30.89 -9.91
C THR A 134 0.79 -30.11 -8.86
N GLY A 135 0.16 -29.33 -7.97
CA GLY A 135 0.87 -28.59 -6.92
C GLY A 135 1.86 -27.52 -7.44
N ASP A 136 2.97 -27.28 -6.74
CA ASP A 136 3.99 -26.29 -7.16
C ASP A 136 5.11 -26.93 -8.02
N MET A 137 5.06 -26.72 -9.33
CA MET A 137 6.05 -27.23 -10.29
C MET A 137 7.30 -26.35 -10.46
N LYS A 138 7.34 -25.15 -9.86
CA LYS A 138 8.47 -24.22 -10.03
C LYS A 138 9.81 -24.75 -9.50
N PRO A 139 9.88 -25.44 -8.34
CA PRO A 139 11.15 -25.97 -7.82
C PRO A 139 11.82 -26.95 -8.79
N MET A 140 11.03 -27.76 -9.50
CA MET A 140 11.55 -28.67 -10.53
C MET A 140 12.15 -27.91 -11.70
N ALA A 141 11.49 -26.85 -12.18
CA ALA A 141 12.01 -26.00 -13.25
C ALA A 141 13.32 -25.29 -12.86
N ASP A 142 13.44 -24.85 -11.60
CA ASP A 142 14.62 -24.12 -11.11
C ASP A 142 15.83 -25.02 -10.86
N SER A 143 15.60 -26.30 -10.56
CA SER A 143 16.67 -27.29 -10.36
C SER A 143 17.37 -27.74 -11.63
N LEU A 144 16.86 -27.37 -12.81
CA LEU A 144 17.38 -27.84 -14.10
C LEU A 144 18.35 -26.82 -14.72
N PRO A 145 19.66 -27.13 -14.86
CA PRO A 145 20.66 -26.18 -15.34
C PRO A 145 20.57 -25.79 -16.83
N THR A 146 19.75 -26.48 -17.65
CA THR A 146 19.94 -26.47 -19.13
C THR A 146 18.69 -26.19 -19.97
N VAL A 147 17.52 -25.95 -19.37
CA VAL A 147 16.26 -25.82 -20.15
C VAL A 147 15.85 -24.38 -20.48
N LEU A 148 16.67 -23.39 -20.13
CA LEU A 148 16.24 -22.00 -20.01
C LEU A 148 15.74 -21.36 -21.32
N PRO A 149 16.42 -21.42 -22.48
CA PRO A 149 15.98 -20.60 -23.62
C PRO A 149 14.71 -21.13 -24.30
N SER A 150 14.67 -22.43 -24.60
CA SER A 150 13.57 -23.02 -25.39
C SER A 150 12.29 -23.19 -24.57
N VAL A 151 12.40 -23.52 -23.27
CA VAL A 151 11.23 -23.65 -22.40
C VAL A 151 10.70 -22.27 -22.01
N GLU A 152 11.55 -21.27 -21.75
CA GLU A 152 11.06 -19.90 -21.55
C GLU A 152 10.38 -19.36 -22.81
N GLN A 153 10.95 -19.56 -24.00
CA GLN A 153 10.31 -19.19 -25.26
C GLN A 153 8.98 -19.91 -25.46
N TYR A 154 8.90 -21.21 -25.18
CA TYR A 154 7.67 -21.98 -25.28
C TYR A 154 6.60 -21.51 -24.26
N ILE A 155 6.99 -21.24 -23.02
CA ILE A 155 6.10 -20.70 -21.97
C ILE A 155 5.61 -19.29 -22.33
N ILE A 156 6.50 -18.43 -22.84
CA ILE A 156 6.15 -17.07 -23.28
C ILE A 156 5.17 -17.12 -24.44
N ASN A 157 5.43 -17.97 -25.44
CA ASN A 157 4.58 -18.13 -26.62
C ASN A 157 3.22 -18.72 -26.26
N ASN A 158 3.15 -19.74 -25.40
CA ASN A 158 1.88 -20.36 -24.98
C ASN A 158 1.13 -19.54 -23.92
N SER A 159 1.81 -18.68 -23.15
CA SER A 159 1.18 -17.75 -22.22
C SER A 159 0.41 -16.62 -22.94
N THR A 160 0.51 -16.50 -24.27
CA THR A 160 -0.26 -15.51 -25.05
C THR A 160 -1.72 -15.90 -25.25
N HIS A 161 -2.10 -17.17 -25.03
CA HIS A 161 -3.48 -17.58 -24.86
C HIS A 161 -4.01 -17.20 -23.45
N LYS A 162 -3.89 -15.91 -23.12
CA LYS A 162 -4.71 -15.33 -22.07
C LYS A 162 -6.12 -15.34 -22.61
N HIS A 163 -6.92 -16.33 -22.19
CA HIS A 163 -8.37 -16.17 -22.17
C HIS A 163 -8.62 -14.75 -21.68
N SER A 164 -9.24 -13.93 -22.53
CA SER A 164 -9.66 -12.59 -22.17
C SER A 164 -10.44 -12.78 -20.88
N LYS A 165 -9.85 -12.35 -19.76
CA LYS A 165 -10.61 -12.27 -18.53
C LYS A 165 -11.74 -11.33 -18.91
N LEU A 166 -12.96 -11.86 -19.02
CA LEU A 166 -14.16 -11.05 -19.01
C LEU A 166 -13.91 -9.96 -17.97
N PRO A 167 -14.16 -8.69 -18.29
CA PRO A 167 -13.93 -7.61 -17.35
C PRO A 167 -14.67 -8.02 -16.09
N SER A 168 -13.90 -8.47 -15.09
CA SER A 168 -14.43 -8.63 -13.75
C SER A 168 -14.94 -7.24 -13.47
N ASP A 169 -16.25 -7.11 -13.28
CA ASP A 169 -16.85 -5.89 -12.75
C ASP A 169 -16.19 -5.69 -11.40
N LYS A 170 -15.04 -5.00 -11.44
CA LYS A 170 -14.42 -4.41 -10.29
C LYS A 170 -15.52 -3.49 -9.84
N ARG A 171 -16.18 -3.84 -8.73
CA ARG A 171 -17.17 -2.97 -8.10
C ARG A 171 -16.45 -1.67 -7.85
N ASN A 172 -16.63 -0.73 -8.78
CA ASN A 172 -15.96 0.54 -8.77
C ASN A 172 -16.51 1.20 -7.51
N THR A 173 -15.69 1.21 -6.47
CA THR A 173 -16.10 1.74 -5.19
C THR A 173 -16.25 3.24 -5.39
N THR A 174 -17.51 3.68 -5.58
CA THR A 174 -17.88 5.07 -5.85
C THR A 174 -17.17 5.99 -4.86
N THR A 175 -16.66 7.13 -5.32
CA THR A 175 -15.95 8.06 -4.42
C THR A 175 -16.86 8.48 -3.26
N GLN A 176 -16.29 8.76 -2.08
CA GLN A 176 -17.08 9.20 -0.92
C GLN A 176 -17.93 10.44 -1.24
N ARG A 177 -17.38 11.37 -2.04
CA ARG A 177 -18.09 12.57 -2.50
C ARG A 177 -19.31 12.22 -3.35
N SER A 178 -19.17 11.30 -4.30
CA SER A 178 -20.29 10.88 -5.16
C SER A 178 -21.37 10.15 -4.36
N ARG A 179 -20.98 9.34 -3.35
CA ARG A 179 -21.95 8.70 -2.44
C ARG A 179 -22.74 9.72 -1.62
N ARG A 180 -22.06 10.72 -1.05
CA ARG A 180 -22.74 11.82 -0.33
C ARG A 180 -23.70 12.59 -1.24
N LYS A 181 -23.30 12.86 -2.49
CA LYS A 181 -24.18 13.51 -3.47
C LYS A 181 -25.43 12.67 -3.75
N GLN A 182 -25.26 11.37 -3.96
CA GLN A 182 -26.39 10.45 -4.16
C GLN A 182 -27.31 10.44 -2.95
N GLN A 183 -26.78 10.33 -1.73
CA GLN A 183 -27.58 10.39 -0.50
C GLN A 183 -28.40 11.68 -0.39
N MET A 184 -27.83 12.84 -0.72
CA MET A 184 -28.57 14.10 -0.71
C MET A 184 -29.66 14.14 -1.79
N ASN A 185 -29.38 13.59 -2.97
CA ASN A 185 -30.39 13.46 -4.02
C ASN A 185 -31.53 12.56 -3.57
N ASP A 186 -31.23 11.42 -2.94
CA ASP A 186 -32.23 10.47 -2.44
C ASP A 186 -33.12 11.15 -1.39
N VAL A 187 -32.53 11.89 -0.44
CA VAL A 187 -33.27 12.68 0.56
C VAL A 187 -34.19 13.71 -0.10
N ASN A 188 -33.71 14.42 -1.13
CA ASN A 188 -34.53 15.40 -1.86
C ASN A 188 -35.70 14.73 -2.58
N ILE A 189 -35.49 13.56 -3.19
CA ILE A 189 -36.57 12.77 -3.82
C ILE A 189 -37.61 12.37 -2.78
N PHE A 190 -37.19 11.92 -1.60
CA PHE A 190 -38.13 11.58 -0.52
C PHE A 190 -38.97 12.78 -0.08
N HIS A 191 -38.37 13.96 0.05
CA HIS A 191 -39.13 15.18 0.35
C HIS A 191 -40.17 15.50 -0.73
N GLN A 192 -39.83 15.32 -2.02
CA GLN A 192 -40.78 15.54 -3.11
C GLN A 192 -41.94 14.53 -3.08
N VAL A 193 -41.65 13.25 -2.82
CA VAL A 193 -42.68 12.21 -2.72
C VAL A 193 -43.65 12.52 -1.57
N LEU A 194 -43.13 12.95 -0.42
CA LEU A 194 -43.95 13.32 0.74
C LEU A 194 -44.80 14.57 0.50
N GLN A 195 -44.41 15.45 -0.43
CA GLN A 195 -45.21 16.62 -0.81
C GLN A 195 -46.38 16.28 -1.74
N HIS A 196 -46.37 15.10 -2.38
CA HIS A 196 -47.39 14.74 -3.35
C HIS A 196 -48.71 14.34 -2.67
N PRO A 197 -49.85 14.98 -3.00
CA PRO A 197 -51.10 14.79 -2.27
C PRO A 197 -51.64 13.36 -2.36
N GLU A 198 -51.50 12.71 -3.51
CA GLU A 198 -51.95 11.31 -3.71
C GLU A 198 -51.15 10.32 -2.85
N TYR A 199 -49.84 10.56 -2.70
CA TYR A 199 -48.99 9.72 -1.87
C TYR A 199 -49.34 9.84 -0.38
N VAL A 200 -49.69 11.04 0.09
CA VAL A 200 -50.12 11.27 1.48
C VAL A 200 -51.47 10.61 1.77
N LYS A 201 -52.40 10.61 0.81
CA LYS A 201 -53.72 9.98 0.97
C LYS A 201 -53.65 8.45 0.98
N SER A 202 -52.97 7.85 0.00
CA SER A 202 -52.98 6.39 -0.24
C SER A 202 -51.64 5.89 -0.80
N PRO A 203 -50.58 5.82 0.05
CA PRO A 203 -49.21 5.59 -0.41
C PRO A 203 -49.03 4.24 -1.13
N SER A 204 -49.69 3.17 -0.64
CA SER A 204 -49.59 1.84 -1.25
C SER A 204 -50.12 1.81 -2.68
N THR A 205 -51.26 2.46 -2.93
CA THR A 205 -51.91 2.48 -4.23
C THR A 205 -51.12 3.31 -5.23
N THR A 206 -50.64 4.49 -4.82
CA THR A 206 -49.79 5.35 -5.67
C THR A 206 -48.49 4.65 -6.07
N ILE A 207 -47.86 3.89 -5.16
CA ILE A 207 -46.66 3.10 -5.48
C ILE A 207 -46.98 2.01 -6.50
N GLN A 208 -48.08 1.27 -6.30
CA GLN A 208 -48.51 0.22 -7.23
C GLN A 208 -48.78 0.75 -8.63
N GLU A 209 -49.50 1.86 -8.74
CA GLU A 209 -49.76 2.55 -10.01
C GLU A 209 -48.46 2.99 -10.69
N HIS A 210 -47.54 3.59 -9.93
CA HIS A 210 -46.25 4.02 -10.48
C HIS A 210 -45.43 2.85 -11.03
N LEU A 211 -45.37 1.72 -10.31
CA LEU A 211 -44.67 0.52 -10.77
C LEU A 211 -45.31 -0.06 -12.04
N HIS A 212 -46.65 -0.11 -12.09
CA HIS A 212 -47.38 -0.55 -13.27
C HIS A 212 -47.06 0.31 -14.50
N ASN A 213 -47.12 1.64 -14.34
CA ASN A 213 -46.80 2.59 -15.41
C ASN A 213 -45.33 2.46 -15.86
N ARG A 214 -44.41 2.21 -14.91
CA ARG A 214 -43.00 1.99 -15.21
C ARG A 214 -42.78 0.73 -16.04
N LEU A 215 -43.45 -0.37 -15.71
CA LEU A 215 -43.37 -1.63 -16.46
C LEU A 215 -43.91 -1.46 -17.90
N ILE A 216 -45.02 -0.73 -18.09
CA ILE A 216 -45.57 -0.44 -19.42
C ILE A 216 -44.58 0.36 -20.26
N LEU A 217 -43.97 1.40 -19.69
CA LEU A 217 -42.99 2.22 -20.39
C LEU A 217 -41.78 1.40 -20.82
N GLU A 218 -41.24 0.57 -19.93
CA GLU A 218 -40.11 -0.30 -20.25
C GLU A 218 -40.45 -1.34 -21.33
N ALA A 219 -41.70 -1.83 -21.36
CA ALA A 219 -42.19 -2.72 -22.42
C ALA A 219 -42.41 -2.02 -23.77
N GLN A 220 -42.65 -0.70 -23.79
CA GLN A 220 -42.80 0.09 -25.02
C GLN A 220 -41.45 0.56 -25.59
N THR A 221 -40.43 0.71 -24.73
CA THR A 221 -39.09 1.19 -25.13
C THR A 221 -38.13 0.09 -25.60
N ASN A 222 -38.50 -1.18 -25.40
CA ASN A 222 -37.78 -2.35 -25.90
C ASN A 222 -38.46 -2.89 -27.16
#